data_AF-A0A0R3SGL8-F1
#
_entry.id   AF-A0A0R3SGL8-F1
#
_cell.length_a   1.000
_cell.length_b   1.000
_cell.length_c   1.000
_cell.angle_alpha   90.00
_cell.angle_beta   90.00
_cell.angle_gamma   90.00
#
_symmetry.space_group_name_H-M   'P 1'
#
loop_
_entity.id
_entity.type
_entity.pdbx_description
1 polymer ?
#
loop_
_entity_poly.entity_id
_entity_poly.type
_entity_poly.pdbx_seq_one_letter_code
_entity_poly.pdbx_strand_id
1 'polypeptide(L)'
;MTTVASLFASAYVFEWSNYMTDTKLLYPPAFDARVVLYPTTKNLRDYLAWRQVDCHINNLYNTCFWNLVQRGGLTPSDAEKRLCGTLSSDKNEILFSEFQTNYNNEPQLFRKGTIIFRKKANKLPVEEMNCDIIKDDFWNEHPHLLESD
;
A
#
# COMPACT_ATOMS: atom_id res chain seq x y z
N MET A 1 -20.97 6.24 -3.68
CA MET A 1 -20.38 4.92 -3.36
C MET A 1 -20.35 4.01 -4.59
N THR A 2 -21.51 3.63 -5.12
CA THR A 2 -21.63 2.73 -6.29
C THR A 2 -20.87 3.23 -7.52
N THR A 3 -20.90 4.53 -7.81
CA THR A 3 -20.15 5.13 -8.93
C THR A 3 -18.64 4.90 -8.83
N VAL A 4 -18.06 5.01 -7.64
CA VAL A 4 -16.62 4.79 -7.44
C VAL A 4 -16.30 3.30 -7.65
N ALA A 5 -17.09 2.41 -7.05
CA ALA A 5 -16.88 0.97 -7.18
C ALA A 5 -17.04 0.47 -8.62
N SER A 6 -18.11 0.90 -9.31
CA SER A 6 -18.37 0.51 -10.70
C SER A 6 -17.32 1.06 -11.66
N LEU A 7 -16.92 2.32 -11.48
CA LEU A 7 -15.89 2.94 -12.32
C LEU A 7 -14.54 2.24 -12.12
N PHE A 8 -14.14 1.99 -10.87
CA PHE A 8 -12.89 1.29 -10.57
C PHE A 8 -12.89 -0.12 -11.16
N ALA A 9 -13.98 -0.88 -11.00
CA ALA A 9 -14.10 -2.21 -11.58
C ALA A 9 -14.00 -2.19 -13.12
N SER A 10 -14.68 -1.25 -13.78
CA SER A 10 -14.61 -1.11 -15.24
C SER A 10 -13.22 -0.70 -15.71
N ALA A 11 -12.56 0.25 -15.03
CA ALA A 11 -11.23 0.72 -15.36
C ALA A 11 -10.19 -0.39 -15.15
N TYR A 12 -10.32 -1.19 -14.09
CA TYR A 12 -9.43 -2.32 -13.83
C TYR A 12 -9.44 -3.35 -14.97
N VAL A 13 -10.63 -3.72 -15.47
CA VAL A 13 -10.75 -4.64 -16.62
C VAL A 13 -10.26 -3.99 -17.90
N PHE A 14 -10.55 -2.71 -18.10
CA PHE A 14 -10.15 -1.96 -19.29
C PHE A 14 -8.63 -1.82 -19.40
N GLU A 15 -7.95 -1.52 -18.29
CA GLU A 15 -6.51 -1.32 -18.24
C GLU A 15 -5.72 -2.64 -18.07
N TRP A 16 -6.39 -3.78 -17.77
CA TRP A 16 -5.72 -5.05 -17.48
C TRP A 16 -4.69 -5.44 -18.53
N SER A 17 -5.03 -5.39 -19.81
CA SER A 17 -4.12 -5.79 -20.90
C SER A 17 -2.92 -4.86 -21.08
N ASN A 18 -3.00 -3.62 -20.57
CA ASN A 18 -1.89 -2.66 -20.64
C ASN A 18 -0.79 -2.98 -19.62
N TYR A 19 -1.15 -3.65 -18.51
CA TYR A 19 -0.22 -4.00 -17.44
C TYR A 19 0.12 -5.50 -17.37
N MET A 20 -0.86 -6.37 -17.69
CA MET A 20 -0.74 -7.83 -17.61
C MET A 20 -0.69 -8.45 -19.00
N THR A 21 0.34 -8.08 -19.78
CA THR A 21 0.47 -8.40 -21.23
C THR A 21 0.35 -9.89 -21.53
N ASP A 22 0.96 -10.74 -20.69
CA ASP A 22 1.05 -12.18 -20.92
C ASP A 22 0.03 -12.98 -20.08
N THR A 23 -0.80 -12.31 -19.29
CA THR A 23 -1.75 -12.96 -18.37
C THR A 23 -3.17 -12.60 -18.76
N LYS A 24 -3.92 -13.57 -19.27
CA LYS A 24 -5.34 -13.39 -19.61
C LYS A 24 -6.20 -13.26 -18.34
N LEU A 25 -7.10 -12.29 -18.32
CA LEU A 25 -8.12 -12.19 -17.28
C LEU A 25 -9.12 -13.37 -17.41
N LEU A 26 -9.17 -14.21 -16.37
CA LEU A 26 -9.98 -15.43 -16.38
C LEU A 26 -11.43 -15.20 -15.95
N TYR A 27 -11.68 -14.22 -15.09
CA TYR A 27 -12.99 -13.87 -14.56
C TYR A 27 -13.04 -12.37 -14.22
N PRO A 28 -14.24 -11.75 -14.24
CA PRO A 28 -14.37 -10.34 -13.90
C PRO A 28 -14.08 -10.11 -12.39
N PRO A 29 -13.19 -9.18 -12.04
CA PRO A 29 -12.90 -8.84 -10.65
C PRO A 29 -14.05 -8.04 -10.04
N ALA A 30 -14.19 -8.13 -8.71
CA ALA A 30 -15.18 -7.41 -7.93
C ALA A 30 -14.51 -6.66 -6.77
N PHE A 31 -15.08 -5.50 -6.40
CA PHE A 31 -14.55 -4.62 -5.38
C PHE A 31 -15.64 -4.23 -4.37
N ASP A 32 -15.33 -4.33 -3.08
CA ASP A 32 -16.15 -3.77 -2.00
C ASP A 32 -15.81 -2.28 -1.81
N ALA A 33 -16.80 -1.47 -1.45
CA ALA A 33 -16.63 -0.04 -1.20
C ALA A 33 -17.50 0.41 -0.03
N ARG A 34 -16.94 1.28 0.81
CA ARG A 34 -17.62 1.89 1.95
C ARG A 34 -17.37 3.40 1.98
N VAL A 35 -18.28 4.13 2.62
CA VAL A 35 -18.15 5.57 2.85
C VAL A 35 -18.01 5.80 4.35
N VAL A 36 -17.01 6.58 4.74
CA VAL A 36 -16.75 6.95 6.13
C VAL A 36 -16.63 8.46 6.21
N LEU A 37 -17.30 9.08 7.17
CA LEU A 37 -17.25 10.53 7.40
C LEU A 37 -16.28 10.83 8.55
N TYR A 38 -15.40 11.79 8.32
CA TYR A 38 -14.46 12.28 9.33
C TYR A 38 -14.81 13.72 9.68
N PRO A 39 -15.06 14.03 10.98
CA PRO A 39 -15.53 15.34 11.39
C PRO A 39 -14.42 16.41 11.39
N THR A 40 -13.15 15.99 11.37
CA THR A 40 -12.00 16.89 11.36
C THR A 40 -10.92 16.41 10.41
N THR A 41 -10.12 17.35 9.92
CA THR A 41 -8.90 17.08 9.15
C THR A 41 -7.93 16.17 9.90
N LYS A 42 -7.85 16.31 11.23
CA LYS A 42 -7.05 15.43 12.08
C LYS A 42 -7.50 13.98 11.95
N ASN A 43 -8.80 13.70 12.01
CA ASN A 43 -9.30 12.33 11.87
C ASN A 43 -9.04 11.75 10.47
N LEU A 44 -9.10 12.58 9.43
CA LEU A 44 -8.72 12.17 8.07
C LEU A 44 -7.23 11.80 7.99
N ARG A 45 -6.34 12.63 8.54
CA ARG A 45 -4.89 12.36 8.59
C ARG A 45 -4.58 11.09 9.38
N ASP A 46 -5.22 10.91 10.54
CA ASP A 46 -5.06 9.71 11.36
C ASP A 46 -5.51 8.45 10.60
N TYR A 47 -6.61 8.53 9.83
CA TYR A 47 -7.07 7.42 8.99
C TYR A 47 -6.06 7.08 7.88
N LEU A 48 -5.57 8.08 7.15
CA LEU A 48 -4.59 7.87 6.07
C LEU A 48 -3.27 7.32 6.62
N ALA A 49 -2.79 7.85 7.73
CA ALA A 49 -1.62 7.34 8.45
C ALA A 49 -1.84 5.88 8.87
N TRP A 50 -3.02 5.54 9.40
CA TRP A 50 -3.35 4.16 9.75
C TRP A 50 -3.31 3.21 8.55
N ARG A 51 -3.80 3.63 7.38
CA ARG A 51 -3.68 2.83 6.14
C ARG A 51 -2.23 2.64 5.70
N GLN A 52 -1.38 3.66 5.85
CA GLN A 52 0.05 3.53 5.51
C GLN A 52 0.82 2.66 6.51
N VAL A 53 0.51 2.75 7.80
CA VAL A 53 1.08 1.84 8.83
C VAL A 53 0.68 0.39 8.55
N ASP A 54 -0.58 0.15 8.19
CA ASP A 54 -1.08 -1.18 7.80
C ASP A 54 -0.33 -1.72 6.58
N CYS A 55 -0.11 -0.89 5.54
CA CYS A 55 0.73 -1.23 4.39
C CYS A 55 2.15 -1.65 4.80
N HIS A 56 2.80 -0.88 5.68
CA HIS A 56 4.15 -1.18 6.13
C HIS A 56 4.24 -2.51 6.89
N ILE A 57 3.30 -2.76 7.80
CA ILE A 57 3.25 -4.00 8.59
C ILE A 57 3.02 -5.21 7.68
N ASN A 58 2.03 -5.12 6.79
CA ASN A 58 1.68 -6.21 5.89
C ASN A 58 2.80 -6.48 4.88
N ASN A 59 3.43 -5.43 4.34
CA ASN A 59 4.55 -5.61 3.41
C ASN A 59 5.74 -6.27 4.10
N LEU A 60 6.17 -5.80 5.28
CA LEU A 60 7.28 -6.41 6.01
C LEU A 60 7.01 -7.89 6.34
N TYR A 61 5.79 -8.19 6.78
CA TYR A 61 5.38 -9.57 7.04
C TYR A 61 5.44 -10.41 5.75
N ASN A 62 4.81 -9.96 4.67
CA ASN A 62 4.74 -10.70 3.41
C ASN A 62 6.11 -10.87 2.75
N THR A 63 6.97 -9.86 2.78
CA THR A 63 8.34 -9.97 2.28
C THR A 63 9.09 -11.06 3.04
N CYS A 64 9.02 -11.06 4.38
CA CYS A 64 9.67 -12.09 5.19
C CYS A 64 9.06 -13.49 4.94
N PHE A 65 7.73 -13.58 4.95
CA PHE A 65 6.98 -14.81 4.73
C PHE A 65 7.33 -15.46 3.38
N TRP A 66 7.29 -14.70 2.29
CA TRP A 66 7.58 -15.24 0.96
C TRP A 66 9.06 -15.54 0.75
N ASN A 67 9.99 -14.84 1.40
CA ASN A 67 11.39 -15.24 1.40
C ASN A 67 11.59 -16.59 2.12
N LEU A 68 10.94 -16.79 3.28
CA LEU A 68 10.97 -18.08 4.00
C LEU A 68 10.41 -19.23 3.15
N VAL A 69 9.31 -19.01 2.45
CA VAL A 69 8.69 -20.04 1.60
C VAL A 69 9.50 -20.29 0.32
N GLN A 70 9.77 -19.25 -0.46
CA GLN A 70 10.34 -19.41 -1.81
C GLN A 70 11.85 -19.64 -1.81
N ARG A 71 12.58 -19.04 -0.86
CA ARG A 71 14.05 -19.13 -0.78
C ARG A 71 14.51 -20.00 0.39
N GLY A 72 13.80 -19.96 1.51
CA GLY A 72 14.07 -20.80 2.68
C GLY A 72 13.53 -22.22 2.57
N GLY A 73 12.62 -22.49 1.62
CA GLY A 73 12.03 -23.81 1.39
C GLY A 73 11.03 -24.26 2.45
N LEU A 74 10.56 -23.34 3.31
CA LEU A 74 9.53 -23.66 4.31
C LEU A 74 8.17 -23.84 3.65
N THR A 75 7.30 -24.64 4.27
CA THR A 75 5.89 -24.64 3.90
C THR A 75 5.21 -23.35 4.37
N PRO A 76 4.09 -22.93 3.75
CA PRO A 76 3.33 -21.77 4.20
C PRO A 76 2.95 -21.81 5.69
N SER A 77 2.58 -22.99 6.22
CA SER A 77 2.23 -23.15 7.64
C SER A 77 3.45 -23.01 8.56
N ASP A 78 4.61 -23.51 8.14
CA ASP A 78 5.83 -23.41 8.95
C ASP A 78 6.38 -21.98 8.94
N ALA A 79 6.30 -21.28 7.80
CA ALA A 79 6.65 -19.86 7.71
C ALA A 79 5.73 -19.00 8.61
N GLU A 80 4.43 -19.26 8.63
CA GLU A 80 3.48 -18.57 9.52
C GLU A 80 3.82 -18.81 11.00
N LYS A 81 4.05 -20.06 11.40
CA LYS A 81 4.46 -20.41 12.77
C LYS A 81 5.77 -19.74 13.15
N ARG A 82 6.73 -19.67 12.23
CA ARG A 82 8.04 -19.01 12.45
C ARG A 82 7.88 -17.51 12.68
N LEU A 83 6.95 -16.87 11.99
CA LEU A 83 6.69 -15.43 12.13
C LEU A 83 5.73 -15.08 13.27
N CYS A 84 5.01 -16.06 13.81
CA CYS A 84 4.08 -15.86 14.91
C CYS A 84 4.81 -15.31 16.16
N GLY A 85 4.30 -14.20 16.70
CA GLY A 85 4.87 -13.54 17.89
C GLY A 85 6.13 -12.71 17.64
N THR A 86 6.67 -12.69 16.42
CA THR A 86 7.87 -11.91 16.11
C THR A 86 7.55 -10.41 16.00
N LEU A 87 8.51 -9.57 16.40
CA LEU A 87 8.45 -8.12 16.23
C LEU A 87 8.94 -7.71 14.85
N SER A 88 8.83 -6.41 14.52
CA SER A 88 9.35 -5.86 13.26
C SER A 88 10.88 -5.97 13.18
N SER A 89 11.60 -5.82 14.30
CA SER A 89 13.06 -6.01 14.37
C SER A 89 13.46 -7.40 13.91
N ASP A 90 12.79 -8.42 14.45
CA ASP A 90 13.13 -9.82 14.21
C ASP A 90 12.90 -10.18 12.73
N LYS A 91 11.83 -9.65 12.11
CA LYS A 91 11.57 -9.84 10.68
C LYS A 91 12.67 -9.21 9.81
N ASN A 92 13.15 -8.02 10.19
CA ASN A 92 14.26 -7.37 9.49
C ASN A 92 15.55 -8.18 9.65
N GLU A 93 15.80 -8.72 10.84
CA GLU A 93 16.96 -9.57 11.10
C GLU A 93 16.91 -10.88 10.32
N ILE A 94 15.75 -11.55 10.24
CA ILE A 94 15.56 -12.74 9.40
C ILE A 94 15.86 -12.42 7.93
N LEU A 95 15.27 -11.34 7.40
CA LEU A 95 15.50 -10.90 6.02
C LEU A 95 16.98 -10.62 5.75
N PHE A 96 17.67 -9.96 6.68
CA PHE A 96 19.07 -9.60 6.49
C PHE A 96 20.01 -10.81 6.64
N SER A 97 19.88 -11.56 7.73
CA SER A 97 20.80 -12.64 8.08
C SER A 97 20.64 -13.87 7.19
N GLU A 98 19.40 -14.31 6.94
CA GLU A 98 19.13 -15.55 6.20
C GLU A 98 19.06 -15.31 4.69
N PHE A 99 18.58 -14.14 4.27
CA PHE A 99 18.28 -13.85 2.87
C PHE A 99 19.15 -12.75 2.26
N GLN A 100 20.01 -12.09 3.04
CA GLN A 100 20.84 -10.96 2.60
C GLN A 100 19.98 -9.85 1.96
N THR A 101 18.74 -9.73 2.43
CA THR A 101 17.75 -8.77 1.94
C THR A 101 17.60 -7.65 2.95
N ASN A 102 18.00 -6.44 2.56
CA ASN A 102 17.75 -5.25 3.36
C ASN A 102 16.37 -4.67 3.00
N TYR A 103 15.40 -4.80 3.92
CA TYR A 103 14.05 -4.29 3.71
C TYR A 103 14.01 -2.79 3.36
N ASN A 104 14.95 -1.98 3.85
CA ASN A 104 14.98 -0.55 3.54
C ASN A 104 15.34 -0.24 2.08
N ASN A 105 15.88 -1.22 1.35
CA ASN A 105 16.18 -1.10 -0.07
C ASN A 105 15.02 -1.57 -0.95
N GLU A 106 13.95 -2.14 -0.39
CA GLU A 106 12.74 -2.46 -1.15
C GLU A 106 12.12 -1.18 -1.74
N PRO A 107 11.51 -1.28 -2.94
CA PRO A 107 10.84 -0.16 -3.58
C PRO A 107 9.89 0.58 -2.64
N GLN A 108 9.91 1.91 -2.70
CA GLN A 108 9.04 2.73 -1.86
C GLN A 108 7.56 2.43 -2.11
N LEU A 109 7.20 2.12 -3.36
CA LEU A 109 5.86 1.64 -3.74
C LEU A 109 5.35 0.53 -2.80
N PHE A 110 6.18 -0.49 -2.52
CA PHE A 110 5.79 -1.62 -1.68
C PHE A 110 5.77 -1.25 -0.19
N ARG A 111 6.70 -0.40 0.25
CA ARG A 111 6.83 -0.03 1.67
C ARG A 111 5.88 1.06 2.14
N LYS A 112 5.46 1.94 1.24
CA LYS A 112 4.70 3.16 1.54
C LYS A 112 3.35 3.22 0.83
N GLY A 113 3.13 2.36 -0.17
CA GLY A 113 1.95 2.42 -1.03
C GLY A 113 2.04 3.57 -2.04
N THR A 114 0.91 3.84 -2.69
CA THR A 114 0.75 4.91 -3.66
C THR A 114 -0.22 5.96 -3.15
N ILE A 115 0.19 7.22 -3.20
CA ILE A 115 -0.64 8.37 -2.89
C ILE A 115 -0.95 9.07 -4.21
N ILE A 116 -2.23 9.37 -4.42
CA ILE A 116 -2.71 10.11 -5.59
C ILE A 116 -3.43 11.36 -5.08
N PHE A 117 -2.99 12.53 -5.51
CA PHE A 117 -3.55 13.80 -5.05
C PHE A 117 -3.60 14.85 -6.18
N ARG A 118 -4.41 15.89 -5.97
CA ARG A 118 -4.57 16.99 -6.93
C ARG A 118 -3.64 18.14 -6.58
N LYS A 119 -2.96 18.71 -7.59
CA LYS A 119 -2.19 19.96 -7.43
C LYS A 119 -3.13 21.16 -7.24
N LYS A 120 -2.69 22.16 -6.47
CA LYS A 120 -3.47 23.35 -6.07
C LYS A 120 -4.17 24.10 -7.21
N ALA A 121 -3.61 24.09 -8.43
CA ALA A 121 -4.30 24.67 -9.57
C ALA A 121 -5.36 23.70 -10.09
N ASN A 122 -6.64 24.06 -9.94
CA ASN A 122 -7.85 23.29 -10.26
C ASN A 122 -8.01 22.80 -11.73
N LYS A 123 -6.93 22.78 -12.51
CA LYS A 123 -6.85 22.26 -13.88
C LYS A 123 -5.59 21.41 -14.15
N LEU A 124 -4.76 21.16 -13.14
CA LEU A 124 -3.56 20.34 -13.30
C LEU A 124 -3.87 18.85 -13.12
N PRO A 125 -3.05 17.97 -13.73
CA PRO A 125 -3.18 16.52 -13.59
C PRO A 125 -3.04 16.08 -12.13
N VAL A 126 -3.58 14.90 -11.83
CA VAL A 126 -3.30 14.19 -10.58
C VAL A 126 -1.81 13.83 -10.54
N GLU A 127 -1.22 13.88 -9.36
CA GLU A 127 0.17 13.48 -9.11
C GLU A 127 0.19 12.18 -8.31
N GLU A 128 1.17 11.34 -8.60
CA GLU A 128 1.43 10.07 -7.93
C GLU A 128 2.75 10.15 -7.16
N MET A 129 2.75 9.71 -5.89
CA MET A 129 3.95 9.64 -5.06
C MET A 129 3.96 8.41 -4.15
N ASN A 130 5.17 7.93 -3.81
CA ASN A 130 5.39 6.84 -2.84
C ASN A 130 6.18 7.35 -1.62
N CYS A 131 5.61 8.31 -0.88
CA CYS A 131 6.28 8.95 0.26
C CYS A 131 5.60 8.67 1.60
N ASP A 132 6.18 9.17 2.69
CA ASP A 132 5.57 9.10 4.03
C ASP A 132 4.53 10.21 4.20
N ILE A 133 3.31 9.84 4.58
CA ILE A 133 2.21 10.78 4.87
C ILE A 133 1.79 10.77 6.34
N ILE A 134 2.52 10.02 7.17
CA ILE A 134 2.29 9.94 8.61
C ILE A 134 2.82 11.22 9.28
N LYS A 135 4.03 11.64 8.88
CA LYS A 135 4.66 12.87 9.38
C LYS A 135 4.08 14.13 8.72
N ASP A 136 4.41 15.28 9.28
CA ASP A 136 3.93 16.58 8.82
C ASP A 136 4.55 17.05 7.50
N ASP A 137 5.71 16.51 7.09
CA ASP A 137 6.46 16.98 5.91
C ASP A 137 5.59 17.05 4.64
N PHE A 138 4.91 15.96 4.28
CA PHE A 138 4.00 15.90 3.13
C PHE A 138 2.86 16.93 3.23
N TRP A 139 2.29 17.10 4.42
CA TRP A 139 1.16 18.00 4.62
C TRP A 139 1.57 19.47 4.61
N ASN A 140 2.79 19.78 5.08
CA ASN A 140 3.39 21.11 5.02
C ASN A 140 3.76 21.50 3.59
N GLU A 141 4.19 20.55 2.76
CA GLU A 141 4.44 20.75 1.33
C GLU A 141 3.14 20.90 0.51
N HIS A 142 2.04 20.33 1.00
CA HIS A 142 0.74 20.32 0.33
C HIS A 142 -0.43 20.82 1.21
N PRO A 143 -0.36 22.05 1.76
CA PRO A 143 -1.36 22.54 2.72
C PRO A 143 -2.76 22.67 2.10
N HIS A 144 -2.84 22.90 0.79
CA HIS A 144 -4.10 23.01 0.05
C HIS A 144 -4.94 21.73 0.05
N LEU A 145 -4.36 20.56 0.37
CA LEU A 145 -5.12 19.31 0.49
C LEU A 145 -5.98 19.26 1.76
N LEU A 146 -5.70 20.12 2.72
CA LEU A 146 -6.38 20.17 4.02
C LEU A 146 -7.25 21.42 4.19
N GLU A 147 -7.09 22.41 3.31
CA GLU A 147 -7.91 23.61 3.23
C GLU A 147 -9.28 23.25 2.62
N SER A 148 -10.35 23.86 3.13
CA SER A 148 -11.67 23.78 2.48
C SER A 148 -11.70 24.79 1.33
N ASP A 149 -12.22 24.40 0.17
CA ASP A 149 -12.61 25.34 -0.89
C ASP A 149 -13.64 26.37 -0.38
#